data_AF-A0A183BDQ4-F1
#
_entry.id   AF-A0A183BDQ4-F1
#
_cell.length_a   1.000
_cell.length_b   1.000
_cell.length_c   1.000
_cell.angle_alpha   90.00
_cell.angle_beta   90.00
_cell.angle_gamma   90.00
#
_symmetry.space_group_name_H-M   'P 1'
#
loop_
_entity.id
_entity.type
_entity.pdbx_description
1 polymer ?
#
loop_
_entity_poly.entity_id
_entity_poly.type
_entity_poly.pdbx_seq_one_letter_code
_entity_poly.pdbx_strand_id
1 'polypeptide(L)'
;MTSELASFITSVFTMDLLDYESMLLRDIHLTEQEQRTIYRQAKDIEEILRWFNVKLAGVSQTLEEFSYLMDHEVSQSFHDNYFEL
;
A
#
# COMPACT_ATOMS: atom_id res chain seq x y z
N MET A 1 -16.05 15.71 15.70
CA MET A 1 -16.40 15.18 14.37
C MET A 1 -17.81 14.62 14.42
N THR A 2 -18.65 14.89 13.42
CA THR A 2 -19.98 14.26 13.33
C THR A 2 -19.82 12.84 12.79
N SER A 3 -20.67 11.91 13.24
CA SER A 3 -20.65 10.51 12.80
C SER A 3 -20.80 10.39 11.28
N GLU A 4 -21.54 11.31 10.64
CA GLU A 4 -21.80 11.31 9.20
C GLU A 4 -20.55 11.64 8.39
N LEU A 5 -19.76 12.62 8.83
CA LEU A 5 -18.50 12.96 8.17
C LEU A 5 -17.47 11.82 8.29
N ALA A 6 -17.41 11.17 9.46
CA ALA A 6 -16.55 10.00 9.68
C ALA A 6 -16.92 8.84 8.74
N SER A 7 -18.22 8.53 8.62
CA SER A 7 -18.72 7.49 7.73
C SER A 7 -18.46 7.82 6.26
N PHE A 8 -18.65 9.08 5.85
CA PHE A 8 -18.36 9.53 4.49
C PHE A 8 -16.87 9.38 4.16
N ILE A 9 -15.99 9.94 4.99
CA ILE A 9 -14.52 9.83 4.85
C ILE A 9 -14.10 8.37 4.76
N THR A 10 -14.62 7.53 5.66
CA THR A 10 -14.32 6.09 5.68
C THR A 10 -14.73 5.43 4.37
N SER A 11 -15.94 5.72 3.85
CA SER A 11 -16.46 5.08 2.64
C SER A 11 -15.63 5.42 1.39
N VAL A 12 -15.23 6.69 1.23
CA VAL A 12 -14.40 7.14 0.11
C VAL A 12 -13.04 6.44 0.15
N PHE A 13 -12.36 6.52 1.29
CA PHE A 13 -11.02 5.96 1.44
C PHE A 13 -11.00 4.43 1.40
N THR A 14 -12.05 3.75 1.85
CA THR A 14 -12.16 2.29 1.73
C THR A 14 -12.23 1.86 0.27
N MET A 15 -12.96 2.61 -0.57
CA MET A 15 -13.06 2.30 -2.00
C MET A 15 -11.71 2.46 -2.70
N ASP A 16 -11.04 3.60 -2.47
CA ASP A 16 -9.71 3.86 -3.05
C ASP A 16 -8.70 2.79 -2.64
N LEU A 17 -8.75 2.35 -1.38
CA LEU A 17 -7.82 1.35 -0.85
C LEU A 17 -8.03 -0.04 -1.48
N LEU A 18 -9.27 -0.44 -1.74
CA LEU A 18 -9.60 -1.69 -2.43
C LEU A 18 -9.19 -1.66 -3.91
N ASP A 19 -9.32 -0.50 -4.56
CA ASP A 19 -8.86 -0.32 -5.94
C ASP A 19 -7.33 -0.46 -6.03
N TYR A 20 -6.59 0.14 -5.10
CA TYR A 20 -5.13 -0.01 -5.02
C TYR A 20 -4.72 -1.45 -4.72
N GLU A 21 -5.39 -2.14 -3.81
CA GLU A 21 -5.16 -3.57 -3.55
C GLU A 21 -5.33 -4.39 -4.84
N SER A 22 -6.40 -4.15 -5.60
CA SER A 22 -6.64 -4.83 -6.88
C SER A 22 -5.57 -4.51 -7.94
N MET A 23 -5.11 -3.26 -8.00
CA MET A 23 -4.03 -2.85 -8.91
C MET A 23 -2.70 -3.56 -8.57
N LEU A 24 -2.35 -3.59 -7.29
CA LEU A 24 -1.14 -4.25 -6.79
C LEU A 24 -1.21 -5.76 -7.04
N LEU A 25 -2.28 -6.44 -6.61
CA LEU A 25 -2.43 -7.90 -6.75
C LEU A 25 -2.37 -8.41 -8.19
N ARG A 26 -2.80 -7.60 -9.16
CA ARG A 26 -2.89 -8.03 -10.55
C ARG A 26 -1.65 -7.71 -11.37
N ASP A 27 -0.69 -6.95 -10.83
CA ASP A 27 0.58 -6.59 -11.46
C ASP A 27 0.43 -6.14 -12.94
N ILE A 28 -0.69 -5.49 -13.26
CA ILE A 28 -1.08 -5.28 -14.66
C ILE A 28 -0.31 -4.06 -15.19
N HIS A 29 0.82 -4.31 -15.87
CA HIS A 29 1.58 -3.32 -16.63
C HIS A 29 2.06 -2.09 -15.82
N LEU A 30 2.04 -2.15 -14.49
CA LEU A 30 2.56 -1.08 -13.64
C LEU A 30 4.08 -1.16 -13.61
N THR A 31 4.74 -0.05 -13.91
CA THR A 31 6.18 0.10 -13.66
C THR A 31 6.47 0.04 -12.17
N GLU A 32 7.69 -0.34 -11.80
CA GLU A 32 8.13 -0.38 -10.39
C GLU A 32 7.88 0.95 -9.66
N GLN A 33 8.07 2.08 -10.36
CA GLN A 33 7.79 3.41 -9.81
C GLN A 33 6.30 3.64 -9.54
N GLU A 34 5.41 3.14 -10.39
CA GLU A 34 3.96 3.22 -10.19
C GLU A 34 3.52 2.32 -9.04
N GLN A 35 4.07 1.09 -8.96
CA GLN A 35 3.81 0.18 -7.84
C GLN A 35 4.22 0.80 -6.50
N ARG A 36 5.44 1.38 -6.43
CA ARG A 36 5.92 2.14 -5.26
C ARG A 36 5.01 3.30 -4.90
N THR A 37 4.47 4.00 -5.89
CA THR A 37 3.57 5.15 -5.68
C THR A 37 2.23 4.70 -5.10
N ILE A 38 1.60 3.70 -5.71
CA ILE A 38 0.33 3.11 -5.26
C ILE A 38 0.48 2.55 -3.84
N TYR A 39 1.58 1.83 -3.58
CA TYR A 39 1.88 1.30 -2.24
C TYR A 39 1.92 2.39 -1.17
N ARG A 40 2.64 3.50 -1.43
CA ARG A 40 2.70 4.62 -0.47
C ARG A 40 1.32 5.24 -0.23
N GLN A 41 0.56 5.50 -1.30
CA GLN A 41 -0.78 6.07 -1.18
C GLN A 41 -1.72 5.16 -0.38
N ALA A 42 -1.64 3.84 -0.59
CA ALA A 42 -2.42 2.88 0.17
C ALA A 42 -2.05 2.87 1.67
N LYS A 43 -0.77 3.01 2.03
CA LYS A 43 -0.33 3.15 3.43
C LYS A 43 -0.86 4.42 4.09
N ASP A 44 -0.81 5.55 3.40
CA ASP A 44 -1.32 6.83 3.91
C ASP A 44 -2.84 6.74 4.19
N ILE A 45 -3.58 6.12 3.27
CA ILE A 45 -5.02 5.90 3.42
C ILE A 45 -5.33 4.94 4.58
N GLU A 46 -4.59 3.84 4.70
CA GLU A 46 -4.71 2.90 5.83
C GLU A 46 -4.52 3.63 7.17
N GLU A 47 -3.55 4.55 7.27
CA GLU A 47 -3.31 5.35 8.47
C GLU A 47 -4.49 6.27 8.80
N ILE A 48 -5.03 6.98 7.80
CA ILE A 48 -6.20 7.85 7.96
C ILE A 48 -7.40 7.04 8.47
N LEU A 49 -7.65 5.85 7.91
CA LEU A 49 -8.73 4.98 8.34
C LEU A 49 -8.54 4.45 9.76
N ARG A 50 -7.29 4.21 10.20
CA ARG A 50 -6.98 3.83 11.58
C ARG A 50 -7.33 4.93 12.58
N TRP A 51 -7.20 6.21 12.21
CA TRP A 51 -7.67 7.32 13.07
C TRP A 51 -9.18 7.26 13.34
N PHE A 52 -9.95 6.59 12.47
CA PHE A 52 -11.38 6.33 12.63
C PHE A 52 -11.71 4.94 13.21
N ASN A 53 -10.70 4.20 13.70
CA ASN A 53 -10.84 2.81 14.19
C ASN A 53 -11.36 1.81 13.14
N VAL A 54 -11.13 2.09 11.86
CA VAL A 54 -11.49 1.18 10.76
C VAL A 54 -10.29 0.28 10.47
N LYS A 55 -10.52 -1.04 10.40
CA LYS A 55 -9.50 -2.04 10.01
C LYS A 55 -9.98 -2.82 8.80
N LEU A 56 -9.17 -2.81 7.73
CA LEU A 56 -9.45 -3.53 6.49
C LEU A 56 -8.46 -4.70 6.37
N ALA A 57 -8.81 -5.85 6.96
CA ALA A 57 -7.90 -6.98 7.15
C ALA A 57 -7.29 -7.53 5.84
N GLY A 58 -8.05 -7.53 4.74
CA GLY A 58 -7.55 -7.98 3.42
C GLY A 58 -6.44 -7.07 2.89
N VAL A 59 -6.71 -5.76 2.88
CA VAL A 59 -5.75 -4.76 2.41
C VAL A 59 -4.47 -4.75 3.24
N SER A 60 -4.59 -4.80 4.58
CA SER A 60 -3.39 -4.81 5.44
C SER A 60 -2.44 -5.96 5.10
N GLN A 61 -2.97 -7.14 4.77
CA GLN A 61 -2.16 -8.28 4.36
C GLN A 61 -1.49 -8.05 3.01
N THR A 62 -2.23 -7.57 1.99
CA THR A 62 -1.67 -7.23 0.68
C THR A 62 -0.54 -6.21 0.81
N LEU A 63 -0.71 -5.17 1.63
CA LEU A 63 0.33 -4.17 1.86
C LEU A 63 1.55 -4.72 2.58
N GLU A 64 1.38 -5.62 3.54
CA GLU A 64 2.52 -6.29 4.18
C GLU A 64 3.31 -7.14 3.18
N GLU A 65 2.62 -7.95 2.36
CA GLU A 65 3.24 -8.76 1.30
C GLU A 65 4.02 -7.89 0.29
N PHE A 66 3.42 -6.77 -0.14
CA PHE A 66 4.12 -5.81 -1.01
C PHE A 66 5.31 -5.14 -0.32
N SER A 67 5.21 -4.80 0.97
CA SER A 67 6.33 -4.23 1.73
C SER A 67 7.54 -5.16 1.71
N TYR A 68 7.33 -6.47 1.89
CA TYR A 68 8.40 -7.45 1.84
C TYR A 68 9.08 -7.51 0.47
N LEU A 69 8.31 -7.44 -0.61
CA LEU A 69 8.84 -7.39 -1.97
C LEU A 69 9.69 -6.13 -2.18
N MET A 70 9.18 -4.96 -1.78
CA MET A 70 9.90 -3.69 -1.94
C MET A 70 11.18 -3.61 -1.09
N ASP A 71 11.18 -4.17 0.12
CA ASP A 71 12.34 -4.18 1.02
C ASP A 71 13.41 -5.20 0.60
N HIS A 72 13.01 -6.31 -0.03
CA HIS A 72 13.93 -7.32 -0.56
C HIS A 72 14.67 -6.85 -1.81
N GLU A 73 14.03 -6.07 -2.69
CA GLU A 73 14.70 -5.46 -3.86
C GLU A 73 15.81 -4.49 -3.47
N VAL A 74 15.59 -3.71 -2.39
CA VAL A 74 16.63 -2.80 -1.87
C VAL A 74 17.85 -3.60 -1.40
N SER A 75 17.65 -4.71 -0.68
CA SER A 75 18.76 -5.54 -0.19
C SER A 75 19.55 -6.26 -1.29
N GLN A 76 18.92 -6.62 -2.42
CA GLN A 76 19.64 -7.23 -3.54
C GLN A 76 20.47 -6.21 -4.34
N SER A 77 19.97 -4.99 -4.53
CA SER A 77 20.75 -3.90 -5.19
C SER A 77 22.02 -3.51 -4.43
N PHE A 78 22.03 -3.67 -3.10
CA PHE A 78 23.23 -3.50 -2.29
C PHE A 78 24.17 -4.70 -2.39
N HIS A 79 23.67 -5.92 -2.61
CA HIS A 79 24.54 -7.10 -2.67
C HIS A 79 25.33 -7.19 -3.97
N ASP A 80 24.75 -6.74 -5.09
CA ASP A 80 25.41 -6.76 -6.41
C ASP A 80 26.52 -5.70 -6.56
N ASN A 81 26.50 -4.63 -5.75
CA ASN A 81 27.55 -3.60 -5.75
C ASN A 81 28.79 -3.95 -4.91
N TYR A 82 28.77 -5.03 -4.11
CA TYR A 82 29.91 -5.44 -3.26
C TYR A 82 30.72 -6.62 -3.81
N PHE A 83 30.37 -7.17 -4.97
CA PHE A 83 31.11 -8.26 -5.62
C PHE A 83 31.89 -7.86 -6.89
N GLU A 84 31.93 -6.56 -7.25
CA GLU A 84 32.79 -6.02 -8.32
C GLU A 84 33.95 -5.15 -7.77
N LEU A 85 34.67 -5.63 -6.75
CA LEU A 85 36.00 -5.13 -6.36
C LEU A 85 36.93 -6.31 -6.05
#